data_AF-A0A2L0BXR3-F1
#
_entry.id   AF-A0A2L0BXR3-F1
#
_cell.length_a   1.000
_cell.length_b   1.000
_cell.length_c   1.000
_cell.angle_alpha   90.00
_cell.angle_beta   90.00
_cell.angle_gamma   90.00
#
_symmetry.space_group_name_H-M   'P 1'
#
loop_
_entity.id
_entity.type
_entity.pdbx_description
1 polymer ?
#
loop_
_entity_poly.entity_id
_entity_poly.type
_entity_poly.pdbx_seq_one_letter_code
_entity_poly.pdbx_strand_id
1 'polypeptide(L)'
;VSLKTFFFPILSAIIFWFWRRVHMLSRTPVLLEYMLLSLGSTLLFLDLPLEYLSLFFDMPYMLVVSDCRQGLFYAMLLSFWLVFAGEHMLVQDSSEKNSIKAYWKHLSTIVIACLSMLIFDLCERGVQLINPFYSIWVTPIGTNLALSFIILAGLSAGIYFLFLCYMIWRVFRNITIKRSVLPNMSQARRLHYEGIIYRFNFLMLTTVICAGVTIVSFILSQVHEGHHKWDDDMNLDLTSALH
;
A
#
# COMPACT_ATOMS: atom_id res chain seq x y z
N VAL A 1 -16.97 12.23 0.74
CA VAL A 1 -17.62 11.48 1.86
C VAL A 1 -18.67 10.47 1.37
N SER A 2 -19.56 10.84 0.45
CA SER A 2 -20.59 9.92 -0.10
C SER A 2 -19.99 8.64 -0.71
N LEU A 3 -18.87 8.76 -1.42
CA LEU A 3 -18.15 7.62 -2.01
C LEU A 3 -17.66 6.62 -0.94
N LYS A 4 -16.96 7.11 0.09
CA LYS A 4 -16.53 6.30 1.26
C LYS A 4 -17.70 5.57 1.92
N THR A 5 -18.82 6.27 2.09
CA THR A 5 -20.04 5.74 2.73
C THR A 5 -20.69 4.63 1.92
N PHE A 6 -20.63 4.71 0.59
CA PHE A 6 -21.13 3.68 -0.30
C PHE A 6 -20.22 2.45 -0.33
N PHE A 7 -18.90 2.65 -0.41
CA PHE A 7 -17.94 1.55 -0.51
C PHE A 7 -17.69 0.83 0.81
N PHE A 8 -17.74 1.52 1.94
CA PHE A 8 -17.51 0.93 3.26
C PHE A 8 -18.36 -0.32 3.58
N PRO A 9 -19.70 -0.32 3.44
CA PRO A 9 -20.51 -1.51 3.70
C PRO A 9 -20.24 -2.64 2.68
N ILE A 10 -19.95 -2.29 1.42
CA ILE A 10 -19.63 -3.27 0.36
C ILE A 10 -18.31 -3.98 0.70
N LEU A 11 -17.27 -3.21 1.02
CA LEU A 11 -15.97 -3.75 1.42
C LEU A 11 -16.09 -4.59 2.70
N SER A 12 -16.92 -4.16 3.65
CA SER A 12 -17.14 -4.88 4.91
C SER A 12 -17.77 -6.25 4.65
N ALA A 13 -18.77 -6.30 3.76
CA ALA A 13 -19.39 -7.55 3.35
C ALA A 13 -18.41 -8.48 2.62
N ILE A 14 -17.56 -7.94 1.74
CA ILE A 14 -16.54 -8.72 1.01
C ILE A 14 -15.52 -9.32 1.98
N ILE A 15 -15.01 -8.55 2.94
CA ILE A 15 -14.02 -9.03 3.92
C ILE A 15 -14.62 -10.07 4.86
N PHE A 16 -15.84 -9.82 5.35
CA PHE A 16 -16.56 -10.80 6.16
C PHE A 16 -16.80 -12.11 5.39
N TRP A 17 -17.23 -12.01 4.12
CA TRP A 17 -17.43 -13.16 3.26
C TRP A 17 -16.11 -13.91 3.00
N PHE A 18 -15.02 -13.19 2.69
CA PHE A 18 -13.70 -13.76 2.47
C PHE A 18 -13.23 -14.53 3.71
N TRP A 19 -13.32 -13.92 4.89
CA TRP A 19 -12.90 -14.54 6.14
C TRP A 19 -13.73 -15.79 6.48
N ARG A 20 -15.06 -15.70 6.30
CA ARG A 20 -15.96 -16.85 6.46
C ARG A 20 -15.57 -18.00 5.52
N ARG A 21 -15.24 -17.70 4.27
CA ARG A 21 -14.82 -18.71 3.29
C ARG A 21 -13.50 -19.35 3.68
N VAL A 22 -12.52 -18.58 4.15
CA VAL A 22 -11.24 -19.12 4.63
C VAL A 22 -11.44 -20.09 5.79
N HIS A 23 -12.31 -19.75 6.76
CA HIS A 23 -12.61 -20.62 7.91
C HIS A 23 -13.39 -21.90 7.57
N MET A 24 -14.10 -21.94 6.44
CA MET A 24 -14.79 -23.15 6.00
C MET A 24 -13.84 -24.23 5.45
N LEU A 25 -12.59 -23.88 5.14
CA LEU A 25 -11.61 -24.86 4.69
C LEU A 25 -11.01 -25.59 5.90
N SER A 26 -10.81 -26.90 5.78
CA SER A 26 -10.23 -27.76 6.83
C SER A 26 -8.71 -27.56 7.08
N ARG A 27 -8.12 -26.48 6.57
CA ARG A 27 -6.68 -26.16 6.67
C ARG A 27 -6.46 -24.88 7.48
N THR A 28 -5.28 -24.74 8.09
CA THR A 28 -4.87 -23.47 8.69
C THR A 28 -4.70 -22.39 7.61
N PRO A 29 -5.15 -21.15 7.83
CA PRO A 29 -5.00 -20.08 6.85
C PRO A 29 -3.54 -19.81 6.50
N VAL A 30 -3.27 -19.50 5.24
CA VAL A 30 -1.92 -19.25 4.73
C VAL A 30 -1.51 -17.81 5.06
N LEU A 31 -0.19 -17.53 5.16
CA LEU A 31 0.32 -16.18 5.41
C LEU A 31 -0.26 -15.13 4.45
N LEU A 32 -0.40 -15.46 3.16
CA LEU A 32 -1.03 -14.57 2.17
C LEU A 32 -2.49 -14.25 2.47
N GLU A 33 -3.26 -15.20 3.01
CA GLU A 33 -4.66 -14.97 3.38
C GLU A 33 -4.75 -14.01 4.57
N TYR A 34 -3.84 -14.13 5.55
CA TYR A 34 -3.72 -13.17 6.66
C TYR A 34 -3.30 -11.78 6.19
N MET A 35 -2.36 -11.69 5.25
CA MET A 35 -1.92 -10.40 4.69
C MET A 35 -3.01 -9.73 3.84
N LEU A 36 -3.82 -10.50 3.11
CA LEU A 36 -4.98 -9.97 2.40
C LEU A 36 -6.07 -9.49 3.36
N LEU A 37 -6.31 -10.22 4.46
CA LEU A 37 -7.25 -9.80 5.50
C LEU A 37 -6.81 -8.49 6.14
N SER A 38 -5.52 -8.37 6.49
CA SER A 38 -4.99 -7.15 7.12
C SER A 38 -4.99 -5.96 6.16
N LEU A 39 -4.65 -6.16 4.88
CA LEU A 39 -4.77 -5.13 3.84
C LEU A 39 -6.23 -4.68 3.63
N GLY A 40 -7.17 -5.62 3.60
CA GLY A 40 -8.60 -5.29 3.54
C GLY A 40 -9.08 -4.55 4.78
N SER A 41 -8.58 -4.93 5.96
CA SER A 41 -8.92 -4.27 7.22
C SER A 41 -8.40 -2.83 7.29
N THR A 42 -7.19 -2.56 6.80
CA THR A 42 -6.67 -1.18 6.72
C THR A 42 -7.37 -0.36 5.65
N LEU A 43 -7.80 -0.96 4.54
CA LEU A 43 -8.65 -0.29 3.55
C LEU A 43 -10.02 0.08 4.14
N LEU A 44 -10.66 -0.83 4.88
CA LEU A 44 -11.87 -0.52 5.63
C LEU A 44 -11.66 0.61 6.63
N PHE A 45 -10.53 0.57 7.34
CA PHE A 45 -10.17 1.63 8.25
C PHE A 45 -9.95 2.96 7.53
N LEU A 46 -9.49 2.97 6.28
CA LEU A 46 -9.33 4.17 5.44
C LEU A 46 -10.66 4.71 4.86
N ASP A 47 -11.60 3.83 4.57
CA ASP A 47 -12.92 4.19 4.01
C ASP A 47 -14.00 4.44 5.08
N LEU A 48 -13.68 4.27 6.36
CA LEU A 48 -14.59 4.60 7.44
C LEU A 48 -14.99 6.10 7.35
N PRO A 49 -16.28 6.45 7.24
CA PRO A 49 -16.72 7.83 7.02
C PRO A 49 -16.72 8.64 8.33
N LEU A 50 -15.55 8.76 8.96
CA LEU A 50 -15.33 9.54 10.19
C LEU A 50 -15.62 11.03 9.99
N GLU A 51 -15.53 11.51 8.75
CA GLU A 51 -15.77 12.90 8.38
C GLU A 51 -17.22 13.32 8.65
N TYR A 52 -18.19 12.41 8.78
CA TYR A 52 -19.53 12.79 9.23
C TYR A 52 -19.57 13.24 10.69
N LEU A 53 -18.66 12.75 11.53
CA LEU A 53 -18.59 13.17 12.92
C LEU A 53 -18.17 14.64 13.04
N SER A 54 -17.41 15.16 12.08
CA SER A 54 -17.04 16.58 12.09
C SER A 54 -18.21 17.52 11.78
N LEU A 55 -19.36 17.01 11.34
CA LEU A 55 -20.59 17.79 11.18
C LEU A 55 -21.25 18.10 12.54
N PHE A 56 -21.02 17.25 13.53
CA PHE A 56 -21.63 17.34 14.86
C PHE A 56 -20.65 17.82 15.93
N PHE A 57 -19.35 17.59 15.73
CA PHE A 57 -18.29 17.93 16.67
C PHE A 57 -17.15 18.64 15.94
N ASP A 58 -16.62 19.71 16.53
CA ASP A 58 -15.39 20.32 16.03
C ASP A 58 -14.20 19.38 16.28
N MET A 59 -13.69 18.75 15.21
CA MET A 59 -12.58 17.80 15.27
C MET A 59 -11.35 18.35 14.53
N PRO A 60 -10.55 19.24 15.16
CA PRO A 60 -9.37 19.82 14.51
C PRO A 60 -8.29 18.78 14.15
N TYR A 61 -8.28 17.63 14.84
CA TYR A 61 -7.34 16.51 14.61
C TYR A 61 -7.67 15.64 13.39
N MET A 62 -8.72 15.96 12.62
CA MET A 62 -9.20 15.11 11.52
C MET A 62 -8.14 14.91 10.42
N LEU A 63 -7.33 15.93 10.12
CA LEU A 63 -6.22 15.83 9.17
C LEU A 63 -5.19 14.78 9.62
N VAL A 64 -4.70 14.91 10.86
CA VAL A 64 -3.70 13.98 11.44
C VAL A 64 -4.23 12.54 11.45
N VAL A 65 -5.51 12.35 11.77
CA VAL A 65 -6.15 11.03 11.74
C VAL A 65 -6.23 10.49 10.30
N SER A 66 -6.57 11.34 9.32
CA SER A 66 -6.58 10.95 7.90
C SER A 66 -5.20 10.53 7.41
N ASP A 67 -4.16 11.30 7.73
CA ASP A 67 -2.79 10.99 7.32
C ASP A 67 -2.30 9.68 7.95
N CYS A 68 -2.59 9.48 9.24
CA CYS A 68 -2.25 8.25 9.94
C CYS A 68 -2.95 7.03 9.30
N ARG A 69 -4.23 7.15 8.95
CA ARG A 69 -4.99 6.10 8.25
C ARG A 69 -4.38 5.76 6.89
N GLN A 70 -4.03 6.77 6.10
CA GLN A 70 -3.37 6.60 4.80
C GLN A 70 -2.00 5.95 4.96
N GLY A 71 -1.19 6.44 5.91
CA GLY A 71 0.13 5.89 6.22
C GLY A 71 0.07 4.41 6.59
N LEU A 72 -0.90 4.02 7.43
CA LEU A 72 -1.14 2.61 7.79
C LEU A 72 -1.54 1.76 6.59
N PHE A 73 -2.41 2.27 5.72
CA PHE A 73 -2.80 1.56 4.50
C PHE A 73 -1.59 1.34 3.57
N TYR A 74 -0.79 2.39 3.31
CA TYR A 74 0.39 2.27 2.47
C TYR A 74 1.45 1.34 3.08
N ALA A 75 1.68 1.40 4.40
CA ALA A 75 2.58 0.48 5.09
C ALA A 75 2.16 -0.99 4.90
N MET A 76 0.86 -1.28 5.02
CA MET A 76 0.32 -2.63 4.81
C MET A 76 0.37 -3.06 3.35
N LEU A 77 0.11 -2.15 2.41
CA LEU A 77 0.19 -2.42 0.97
C LEU A 77 1.62 -2.79 0.56
N LEU A 78 2.61 -2.01 0.99
CA LEU A 78 4.03 -2.30 0.72
C LEU A 78 4.45 -3.62 1.38
N SER A 79 4.04 -3.83 2.63
CA SER A 79 4.30 -5.10 3.35
C SER A 79 3.69 -6.30 2.61
N PHE A 80 2.47 -6.16 2.10
CA PHE A 80 1.80 -7.19 1.29
C PHE A 80 2.62 -7.52 0.03
N TRP A 81 3.06 -6.52 -0.74
CA TRP A 81 3.85 -6.74 -1.95
C TRP A 81 5.15 -7.48 -1.70
N LEU A 82 5.85 -7.13 -0.62
CA LEU A 82 7.09 -7.79 -0.25
C LEU A 82 6.86 -9.25 0.13
N VAL A 83 5.87 -9.51 1.00
CA VAL A 83 5.54 -10.88 1.42
C VAL A 83 5.02 -11.69 0.23
N PHE A 84 4.22 -11.09 -0.65
CA PHE A 84 3.71 -11.72 -1.86
C PHE A 84 4.83 -12.15 -2.82
N ALA A 85 5.76 -11.24 -3.14
CA ALA A 85 6.93 -11.57 -3.94
C ALA A 85 7.82 -12.64 -3.26
N GLY A 86 7.95 -12.55 -1.93
CA GLY A 86 8.69 -13.49 -1.10
C GLY A 86 8.14 -14.92 -1.14
N GLU A 87 6.84 -15.09 -0.91
CA GLU A 87 6.18 -16.40 -0.88
C GLU A 87 6.29 -17.09 -2.25
N HIS A 88 6.07 -16.35 -3.33
CA HIS A 88 6.19 -16.89 -4.69
C HIS A 88 7.62 -17.26 -5.09
N MET A 89 8.63 -16.69 -4.43
CA MET A 89 10.04 -17.10 -4.58
C MET A 89 10.35 -18.38 -3.79
N LEU A 90 9.90 -18.48 -2.53
CA LEU A 90 10.22 -19.61 -1.64
C LEU A 90 9.49 -20.91 -2.03
N VAL A 91 8.25 -20.82 -2.51
CA VAL A 91 7.48 -21.98 -3.03
C VAL A 91 8.22 -22.71 -4.17
N GLN A 92 9.18 -22.06 -4.83
CA GLN A 92 9.98 -22.65 -5.90
C GLN A 92 11.30 -23.28 -5.46
N ASP A 93 11.85 -22.87 -4.31
CA ASP A 93 13.20 -23.21 -3.85
C ASP A 93 13.23 -24.12 -2.59
N SER A 94 12.20 -24.13 -1.71
CA SER A 94 12.14 -25.06 -0.56
C SER A 94 10.76 -25.16 0.11
N SER A 95 10.41 -26.36 0.62
CA SER A 95 9.12 -26.68 1.28
C SER A 95 9.16 -26.45 2.81
N GLU A 96 9.87 -25.42 3.29
CA GLU A 96 9.82 -25.05 4.70
C GLU A 96 8.71 -24.03 4.98
N LYS A 97 8.05 -24.17 6.13
CA LYS A 97 6.90 -23.35 6.53
C LYS A 97 7.37 -21.92 6.81
N ASN A 98 6.92 -20.98 5.97
CA ASN A 98 7.28 -19.58 6.07
C ASN A 98 6.70 -18.94 7.34
N SER A 99 7.58 -18.30 8.10
CA SER A 99 7.20 -17.41 9.21
C SER A 99 7.54 -15.97 8.81
N ILE A 100 6.74 -15.02 9.28
CA ILE A 100 7.00 -13.57 9.15
C ILE A 100 8.43 -13.20 9.58
N LYS A 101 9.02 -13.98 10.51
CA LYS A 101 10.40 -13.83 10.97
C LYS A 101 11.43 -13.86 9.83
N ALA A 102 11.20 -14.62 8.76
CA ALA A 102 12.10 -14.66 7.60
C ALA A 102 12.17 -13.30 6.86
N TYR A 103 11.08 -12.54 6.89
CA TYR A 103 10.96 -11.25 6.21
C TYR A 103 11.23 -10.04 7.11
N TRP A 104 11.49 -10.26 8.40
CA TRP A 104 11.57 -9.19 9.42
C TRP A 104 12.58 -8.09 9.07
N LYS A 105 13.73 -8.44 8.49
CA LYS A 105 14.78 -7.48 8.10
C LYS A 105 14.35 -6.53 6.98
N HIS A 106 13.46 -6.98 6.10
CA HIS A 106 12.96 -6.15 5.01
C HIS A 106 11.70 -5.38 5.43
N LEU A 107 10.87 -6.01 6.26
CA LEU A 107 9.71 -5.37 6.86
C LEU A 107 10.12 -4.20 7.78
N SER A 108 11.25 -4.34 8.51
CA SER A 108 11.76 -3.25 9.35
C SER A 108 12.09 -1.99 8.55
N THR A 109 12.54 -2.11 7.30
CA THR A 109 12.80 -0.94 6.44
C THR A 109 11.52 -0.15 6.16
N ILE A 110 10.40 -0.84 5.91
CA ILE A 110 9.08 -0.22 5.70
C ILE A 110 8.62 0.46 6.99
N VAL A 111 8.73 -0.24 8.13
CA VAL A 111 8.33 0.29 9.43
C VAL A 111 9.13 1.53 9.79
N ILE A 112 10.44 1.54 9.54
CA ILE A 112 11.30 2.72 9.78
C ILE A 112 10.85 3.89 8.89
N ALA A 113 10.59 3.65 7.60
CA ALA A 113 10.14 4.69 6.66
C ALA A 113 8.80 5.32 7.09
N CYS A 114 7.83 4.46 7.44
CA CYS A 114 6.51 4.90 7.88
C CYS A 114 6.58 5.60 9.23
N LEU A 115 7.39 5.12 10.17
CA LEU A 115 7.58 5.75 11.47
C LEU A 115 8.26 7.11 11.34
N SER A 116 9.25 7.27 10.47
CA SER A 116 9.90 8.56 10.23
C SER A 116 8.93 9.58 9.62
N MET A 117 8.09 9.17 8.66
CA MET A 117 7.05 10.04 8.11
C MET A 117 5.99 10.38 9.16
N LEU A 118 5.54 9.41 9.95
CA LEU A 118 4.56 9.64 11.01
C LEU A 118 5.07 10.63 12.06
N ILE A 119 6.34 10.53 12.46
CA ILE A 119 6.94 11.49 13.40
C ILE A 119 6.99 12.88 12.77
N PHE A 120 7.36 12.99 11.49
CA PHE A 120 7.34 14.26 10.77
C PHE A 120 5.93 14.87 10.74
N ASP A 121 4.91 14.10 10.35
CA ASP A 121 3.52 14.56 10.31
C ASP A 121 2.99 14.98 11.70
N LEU A 122 3.37 14.25 12.76
CA LEU A 122 3.01 14.61 14.13
C LEU A 122 3.72 15.88 14.61
N CYS A 123 4.97 16.09 14.21
CA CYS A 123 5.72 17.31 14.55
C CYS A 123 5.18 18.54 13.80
N GLU A 124 4.74 18.40 12.55
CA GLU A 124 4.17 19.50 11.77
C GLU A 124 2.68 19.70 12.07
N ARG A 125 1.85 18.73 11.68
CA ARG A 125 0.38 18.82 11.76
C ARG A 125 -0.15 18.60 13.18
N GLY A 126 0.55 17.83 14.01
CA GLY A 126 0.16 17.64 15.41
C GLY A 126 0.31 18.91 16.25
N VAL A 127 1.38 19.69 16.02
CA VAL A 127 1.59 20.97 16.71
C VAL A 127 0.64 22.06 16.17
N GLN A 128 0.28 21.98 14.89
CA GLN A 128 -0.71 22.87 14.27
C GLN A 128 -2.10 22.81 14.94
N LEU A 129 -2.42 21.74 15.68
CA LEU A 129 -3.66 21.64 16.46
C LEU A 129 -3.74 22.65 17.60
N ILE A 130 -2.60 23.02 18.17
CA ILE A 130 -2.52 23.99 19.27
C ILE A 130 -2.21 25.38 18.72
N ASN A 131 -1.33 25.45 17.71
CA ASN A 131 -0.95 26.70 17.08
C ASN A 131 -1.04 26.59 15.54
N PRO A 132 -2.12 27.09 14.91
CA PRO A 132 -2.31 26.96 13.47
C PRO A 132 -1.26 27.71 12.63
N PHE A 133 -0.52 28.64 13.24
CA PHE A 133 0.57 29.36 12.58
C PHE A 133 1.94 28.70 12.78
N TYR A 134 1.99 27.55 13.48
CA TYR A 134 3.22 26.79 13.63
C TYR A 134 3.65 26.19 12.30
N SER A 135 4.93 26.36 11.99
CA SER A 135 5.60 25.69 10.89
C SER A 135 6.98 25.26 11.34
N ILE A 136 7.26 23.96 11.22
CA ILE A 136 8.55 23.36 11.58
C ILE A 136 9.72 24.00 10.80
N TRP A 137 9.40 24.52 9.62
CA TRP A 137 10.34 25.14 8.67
C TRP A 137 10.85 26.52 9.09
N VAL A 138 10.22 27.16 10.07
CA VAL A 138 10.60 28.52 10.52
C VAL A 138 11.83 28.50 11.42
N THR A 139 12.03 27.42 12.18
CA THR A 139 13.17 27.31 13.10
C THR A 139 14.30 26.49 12.49
N PRO A 140 15.57 26.89 12.64
CA PRO A 140 16.69 26.16 12.03
C PRO A 140 16.82 24.73 12.57
N ILE A 141 16.52 24.53 13.85
CA ILE A 141 16.53 23.21 14.50
C ILE A 141 15.38 22.34 13.95
N GLY A 142 14.18 22.90 13.84
CA GLY A 142 13.02 22.22 13.27
C GLY A 142 13.23 21.81 11.82
N THR A 143 13.73 22.72 10.98
CA THR A 143 14.03 22.44 9.56
C THR A 143 15.04 21.29 9.40
N ASN A 144 16.15 21.31 10.17
CA ASN A 144 17.14 20.23 10.10
C ASN A 144 16.56 18.87 10.51
N LEU A 145 15.71 18.85 11.53
CA LEU A 145 15.03 17.64 12.01
C LEU A 145 13.97 17.14 11.03
N ALA A 146 13.16 18.04 10.46
CA ALA A 146 12.21 17.73 9.39
C ALA A 146 12.89 17.11 8.17
N LEU A 147 13.94 17.77 7.66
CA LEU A 147 14.72 17.27 6.53
C LEU A 147 15.36 15.91 6.84
N SER A 148 15.85 15.70 8.06
CA SER A 148 16.42 14.40 8.47
C SER A 148 15.39 13.27 8.38
N PHE A 149 14.16 13.49 8.84
CA PHE A 149 13.09 12.48 8.75
C PHE A 149 12.66 12.22 7.30
N ILE A 150 12.52 13.27 6.49
CA ILE A 150 12.17 13.14 5.06
C ILE A 150 13.26 12.38 4.30
N ILE A 151 14.54 12.71 4.53
CA ILE A 151 15.67 12.03 3.89
C ILE A 151 15.74 10.56 4.34
N LEU A 152 15.54 10.29 5.62
CA LEU A 152 15.52 8.91 6.15
C LEU A 152 14.39 8.09 5.53
N ALA A 153 13.18 8.67 5.43
CA ALA A 153 12.04 8.05 4.77
C ALA A 153 12.32 7.78 3.28
N GLY A 154 12.91 8.75 2.58
CA GLY A 154 13.26 8.63 1.17
C GLY A 154 14.31 7.54 0.90
N LEU A 155 15.38 7.50 1.71
CA LEU A 155 16.43 6.48 1.59
C LEU A 155 15.88 5.06 1.87
N SER A 156 15.06 4.92 2.92
CA SER A 156 14.45 3.62 3.26
C SER A 156 13.45 3.16 2.19
N ALA A 157 12.62 4.06 1.67
CA ALA A 157 11.72 3.78 0.54
C ALA A 157 12.51 3.39 -0.73
N GLY A 158 13.63 4.07 -1.02
CA GLY A 158 14.50 3.74 -2.15
C GLY A 158 15.14 2.36 -2.04
N ILE A 159 15.69 2.01 -0.86
CA ILE A 159 16.23 0.67 -0.58
C ILE A 159 15.14 -0.39 -0.73
N TYR A 160 13.94 -0.13 -0.19
CA TYR A 160 12.79 -1.01 -0.33
C TYR A 160 12.42 -1.24 -1.80
N PHE A 161 12.35 -0.17 -2.60
CA PHE A 161 11.99 -0.25 -4.01
C PHE A 161 13.00 -1.08 -4.82
N LEU A 162 14.30 -0.83 -4.64
CA LEU A 162 15.34 -1.62 -5.29
C LEU A 162 15.24 -3.10 -4.92
N PHE A 163 14.98 -3.39 -3.65
CA PHE A 163 14.80 -4.76 -3.18
C PHE A 163 13.56 -5.43 -3.78
N LEU A 164 12.43 -4.73 -3.84
CA LEU A 164 11.20 -5.24 -4.46
C LEU A 164 11.41 -5.53 -5.95
N CYS A 165 12.06 -4.63 -6.68
CA CYS A 165 12.42 -4.83 -8.09
C CYS A 165 13.32 -6.07 -8.28
N TYR A 166 14.34 -6.24 -7.42
CA TYR A 166 15.19 -7.43 -7.44
C TYR A 166 14.39 -8.71 -7.20
N MET A 167 13.49 -8.72 -6.21
CA MET A 167 12.63 -9.88 -5.91
C MET A 167 11.73 -10.22 -7.09
N ILE A 168 11.04 -9.23 -7.66
CA ILE A 168 10.16 -9.42 -8.82
C ILE A 168 10.95 -9.96 -10.01
N TRP A 169 12.11 -9.38 -10.31
CA TRP A 169 12.97 -9.87 -11.39
C TRP A 169 13.41 -11.32 -11.18
N ARG A 170 13.79 -11.68 -9.95
CA ARG A 170 14.15 -13.05 -9.59
C ARG A 170 12.98 -14.02 -9.75
N VAL A 171 11.77 -13.63 -9.33
CA VAL A 171 10.56 -14.45 -9.51
C VAL A 171 10.27 -14.67 -10.99
N PHE A 172 10.33 -13.64 -11.83
CA PHE A 172 10.16 -13.79 -13.28
C PHE A 172 11.22 -14.69 -13.92
N ARG A 173 12.48 -14.55 -13.51
CA ARG A 173 13.57 -15.41 -14.00
C ARG A 173 13.32 -16.87 -13.61
N ASN A 174 12.94 -17.14 -12.36
CA ASN A 174 12.64 -18.49 -11.91
C ASN A 174 11.42 -19.09 -12.62
N ILE A 175 10.36 -18.29 -12.83
CA ILE A 175 9.18 -18.73 -13.60
C ILE A 175 9.59 -19.11 -15.02
N THR A 176 10.42 -18.29 -15.68
CA THR A 176 10.92 -18.55 -17.03
C THR A 176 11.69 -19.88 -17.09
N ILE A 177 12.58 -20.13 -16.13
CA ILE A 177 13.34 -21.37 -16.04
C ILE A 177 12.42 -22.57 -15.75
N LYS A 178 11.47 -22.46 -14.82
CA LYS A 178 10.55 -23.57 -14.51
C LYS A 178 9.61 -23.88 -15.67
N ARG A 179 9.19 -22.87 -16.44
CA ARG A 179 8.34 -23.04 -17.63
C ARG A 179 8.96 -23.93 -18.71
N SER A 180 10.28 -23.97 -18.83
CA SER A 180 10.95 -24.88 -19.79
C SER A 180 10.95 -26.35 -19.34
N VAL A 181 10.81 -26.60 -18.03
CA VAL A 181 10.82 -27.95 -17.44
C VAL A 181 9.39 -28.48 -17.18
N LEU A 182 8.38 -27.60 -17.22
CA LEU A 182 6.95 -27.94 -17.07
C LEU A 182 6.45 -29.11 -17.96
N PRO A 183 6.82 -29.24 -19.25
CA PRO A 183 6.30 -30.32 -20.09
C PRO A 183 6.77 -31.73 -19.65
N ASN A 184 7.82 -31.81 -18.83
CA ASN A 184 8.36 -33.08 -18.34
C ASN A 184 7.75 -33.52 -16.98
N MET A 185 6.76 -32.80 -16.46
CA MET A 185 6.10 -33.10 -15.18
C MET A 185 4.75 -33.82 -15.36
N SER A 186 4.29 -34.53 -14.32
CA SER A 186 2.96 -35.14 -14.30
C SER A 186 1.86 -34.07 -14.43
N GLN A 187 0.76 -34.40 -15.13
CA GLN A 187 -0.32 -33.46 -15.44
C GLN A 187 -0.88 -32.74 -14.19
N ALA A 188 -1.12 -33.46 -13.10
CA ALA A 188 -1.64 -32.87 -11.86
C ALA A 188 -0.70 -31.82 -11.25
N ARG A 189 0.62 -32.08 -11.28
CA ARG A 189 1.63 -31.14 -10.78
C ARG A 189 1.77 -29.93 -11.71
N ARG A 190 1.74 -30.17 -13.02
CA ARG A 190 1.78 -29.12 -14.04
C ARG A 190 0.62 -28.13 -13.87
N LEU A 191 -0.61 -28.62 -13.75
CA LEU A 191 -1.79 -27.77 -13.61
C LEU A 191 -1.74 -26.90 -12.34
N HIS A 192 -1.24 -27.46 -11.24
CA HIS A 192 -1.05 -26.73 -9.99
C HIS A 192 -0.05 -25.57 -10.14
N TYR A 193 1.12 -25.82 -10.76
CA TYR A 193 2.12 -24.77 -11.00
C TYR A 193 1.67 -23.73 -12.02
N GLU A 194 1.01 -24.14 -13.12
CA GLU A 194 0.42 -23.20 -14.08
C GLU A 194 -0.60 -22.29 -13.40
N GLY A 195 -1.42 -22.81 -12.50
CA GLY A 195 -2.35 -22.02 -11.70
C GLY A 195 -1.66 -20.99 -10.78
N ILE A 196 -0.56 -21.38 -10.13
CA ILE A 196 0.23 -20.45 -9.29
C ILE A 196 0.85 -19.33 -10.13
N ILE A 197 1.46 -19.68 -11.27
CA ILE A 197 2.09 -18.72 -12.18
C ILE A 197 1.04 -17.75 -12.75
N TYR A 198 -0.13 -18.25 -13.14
CA TYR A 198 -1.20 -17.43 -13.67
C TYR A 198 -1.71 -16.41 -12.65
N ARG A 199 -1.97 -16.84 -11.41
CA ARG A 199 -2.42 -15.94 -10.32
C ARG A 199 -1.40 -14.84 -10.04
N PHE A 200 -0.11 -15.20 -10.02
CA PHE A 200 0.97 -14.25 -9.83
C PHE A 200 1.01 -13.21 -10.95
N ASN A 201 1.03 -13.65 -12.21
CA ASN A 201 1.08 -12.75 -13.37
C ASN A 201 -0.15 -11.85 -13.45
N PHE A 202 -1.34 -12.39 -13.17
CA PHE A 202 -2.58 -11.63 -13.15
C PHE A 202 -2.50 -10.49 -12.13
N LEU A 203 -2.18 -10.81 -10.87
CA LEU A 203 -2.10 -9.81 -9.81
C LEU A 203 -1.03 -8.75 -10.10
N MET A 204 0.13 -9.17 -10.60
CA MET A 204 1.22 -8.27 -10.93
C MET A 204 0.86 -7.32 -12.08
N LEU A 205 0.26 -7.84 -13.16
CA LEU A 205 -0.17 -7.03 -14.29
C LEU A 205 -1.20 -5.98 -13.86
N THR A 206 -2.24 -6.40 -13.13
CA THR A 206 -3.26 -5.48 -12.61
C THR A 206 -2.64 -4.37 -11.76
N THR A 207 -1.61 -4.70 -10.97
CA THR A 207 -0.93 -3.74 -10.10
C THR A 207 -0.09 -2.74 -10.88
N VAL A 208 0.67 -3.20 -11.87
CA VAL A 208 1.46 -2.30 -12.73
C VAL A 208 0.53 -1.36 -13.51
N ILE A 209 -0.60 -1.85 -14.00
CA ILE A 209 -1.61 -1.02 -14.65
C ILE A 209 -2.17 0.01 -13.65
N CYS A 210 -2.58 -0.43 -12.45
CA CYS A 210 -3.10 0.46 -11.42
C CYS A 210 -2.10 1.55 -11.00
N ALA A 211 -0.84 1.17 -10.76
CA ALA A 211 0.24 2.09 -10.44
C ALA A 211 0.53 3.07 -11.60
N GLY A 212 0.55 2.55 -12.84
CA GLY A 212 0.75 3.37 -14.03
C GLY A 212 -0.35 4.41 -14.22
N VAL A 213 -1.62 3.99 -14.09
CA VAL A 213 -2.77 4.90 -14.12
C VAL A 213 -2.66 5.94 -13.00
N THR A 214 -2.32 5.54 -11.78
CA THR A 214 -2.15 6.45 -10.64
C THR A 214 -1.09 7.53 -10.92
N ILE A 215 0.07 7.14 -11.45
CA ILE A 215 1.17 8.07 -11.76
C ILE A 215 0.77 9.01 -12.90
N VAL A 216 0.17 8.49 -13.97
CA VAL A 216 -0.29 9.30 -15.12
C VAL A 216 -1.35 10.31 -14.67
N SER A 217 -2.34 9.85 -13.90
CA SER A 217 -3.37 10.70 -13.30
C SER A 217 -2.75 11.80 -12.42
N PHE A 218 -1.81 11.44 -11.55
CA PHE A 218 -1.13 12.42 -10.70
C PHE A 218 -0.38 13.48 -11.53
N ILE A 219 0.39 13.07 -12.55
CA ILE A 219 1.12 13.99 -13.42
C ILE A 219 0.14 14.93 -14.14
N LEU A 220 -0.97 14.41 -14.68
CA LEU A 220 -1.98 15.23 -15.34
C LEU A 220 -2.62 16.24 -14.38
N SER A 221 -2.88 15.85 -13.14
CA SER A 221 -3.40 16.76 -12.10
C SER A 221 -2.42 17.90 -11.82
N GLN A 222 -1.12 17.59 -11.65
CA GLN A 222 -0.09 18.59 -11.38
C GLN A 222 0.11 19.56 -12.56
N VAL A 223 0.04 19.06 -13.80
CA VAL A 223 0.12 19.89 -15.01
C VAL A 223 -1.11 20.79 -15.14
N HIS A 224 -2.31 20.27 -14.86
CA HIS A 224 -3.55 21.03 -14.92
C HIS A 224 -3.61 22.15 -13.87
N GLU A 225 -3.22 21.88 -12.62
CA GLU A 225 -3.10 22.91 -11.58
C GLU A 225 -2.11 24.02 -11.97
N GLY A 226 -1.04 23.67 -12.71
CA GLY A 226 -0.12 24.64 -13.29
C GLY A 226 -0.74 25.51 -14.39
N HIS A 227 -1.65 24.95 -15.20
CA HIS A 227 -2.33 25.63 -16.33
C HIS A 227 -3.54 26.48 -15.89
N HIS A 228 -4.29 26.03 -14.86
CA HIS A 228 -5.45 26.74 -14.32
C HIS A 228 -5.09 28.11 -13.72
N LYS A 229 -3.82 28.35 -13.37
CA LYS A 229 -3.33 29.69 -13.00
C LYS A 229 -3.28 30.70 -14.15
N TRP A 230 -3.48 30.28 -15.40
CA TRP A 230 -3.32 31.14 -16.59
C TRP A 230 -4.57 31.30 -17.47
N ASP A 231 -5.57 30.43 -17.39
CA ASP A 231 -6.84 30.56 -18.13
C ASP A 231 -8.03 30.27 -17.20
N ASP A 232 -8.92 31.25 -17.03
CA ASP A 232 -10.14 31.20 -16.19
C ASP A 232 -11.32 30.42 -16.86
N ASP A 233 -11.13 29.85 -18.06
CA ASP A 233 -12.23 29.34 -18.89
C ASP A 233 -12.16 27.81 -19.17
N MET A 234 -12.25 26.96 -18.14
CA MET A 234 -12.76 25.59 -18.32
C MET A 234 -13.25 24.93 -17.00
N ASN A 235 -14.57 24.83 -16.82
CA ASN A 235 -15.25 24.22 -15.66
C ASN A 235 -15.23 22.67 -15.67
N LEU A 236 -14.06 22.04 -15.72
CA LEU A 236 -13.91 20.61 -15.45
C LEU A 236 -12.87 20.41 -14.35
N ASP A 237 -13.32 20.22 -13.12
CA ASP A 237 -12.49 19.92 -11.94
C ASP A 237 -11.89 18.51 -12.05
N LEU A 238 -10.91 18.36 -12.92
CA LEU A 238 -10.17 17.11 -13.16
C LEU A 238 -9.49 16.61 -11.87
N THR A 239 -9.14 17.52 -10.98
CA THR A 239 -8.65 17.26 -9.60
C THR A 239 -9.66 16.49 -8.75
N SER A 240 -10.96 16.79 -8.86
CA SER A 240 -12.02 16.10 -8.10
C SER A 240 -12.33 14.70 -8.64
N ALA A 241 -12.14 14.47 -9.94
CA ALA A 241 -12.36 13.18 -10.59
C ALA A 241 -11.24 12.17 -10.32
N LEU A 242 -10.08 12.64 -9.87
CA LEU A 242 -8.89 11.83 -9.61
C LEU A 242 -8.70 11.49 -8.11
N HIS A 243 -9.50 12.09 -7.21
CA HIS A 243 -9.41 11.97 -5.76
C HIS A 243 -10.47 11.07 -5.12
#